data_AF-A0A6A3EIZ9-F1
#
_entry.id   AF-A0A6A3EIZ9-F1
#
_cell.length_a   1.000
_cell.length_b   1.000
_cell.length_c   1.000
_cell.angle_alpha   90.00
_cell.angle_beta   90.00
_cell.angle_gamma   90.00
#
_symmetry.space_group_name_H-M   'P 1'
#
loop_
_entity.id
_entity.type
_entity.pdbx_description
1 polymer ?
#
loop_
_entity_poly.entity_id
_entity_poly.type
_entity_poly.pdbx_seq_one_letter_code
_entity_poly.pdbx_strand_id
1 'polypeptide(L)' 'MAIGVVGDAGVRAVGQHEKLFVNMILILIFTEALGLYGLIVALILSQKKSDCPSE' A
#
# COMPACT_ATOMS: atom_id res chain seq x y z
N MET A 1 7.91 -1.92 0.81
CA MET A 1 8.89 -1.22 1.69
C MET A 1 8.22 -0.19 2.60
N ALA A 2 7.28 0.63 2.11
CA ALA A 2 6.62 1.68 2.91
C ALA A 2 5.86 1.16 4.15
N ILE A 3 5.01 0.14 4.03
CA ILE A 3 4.20 -0.40 5.14
C ILE A 3 5.09 -0.89 6.31
N GLY A 4 6.17 -1.62 6.01
CA GLY A 4 7.05 -2.19 7.04
C GLY A 4 7.81 -1.13 7.83
N VAL A 5 8.26 -0.06 7.17
CA VAL A 5 8.99 1.04 7.83
C VAL A 5 8.05 1.89 8.69
N VAL A 6 6.88 2.24 8.15
CA VAL A 6 5.84 2.97 8.91
C VAL A 6 5.32 2.13 10.08
N GLY A 7 5.17 0.82 9.87
CA GLY A 7 4.80 -0.13 10.92
C GLY A 7 5.80 -0.13 12.07
N ASP A 8 7.07 -0.46 11.82
CA ASP A 8 8.10 -0.55 12.88
C ASP A 8 8.28 0.78 13.64
N ALA A 9 8.34 1.91 12.93
CA ALA A 9 8.42 3.22 13.57
C ALA A 9 7.13 3.57 14.34
N GLY A 10 5.98 3.23 13.77
CA GLY A 10 4.66 3.50 14.32
C GLY A 10 4.40 2.78 15.63
N VAL A 11 4.68 1.47 15.72
CA VAL A 11 4.46 0.72 16.98
C VAL A 11 5.34 1.24 18.12
N ARG A 12 6.60 1.60 17.83
CA ARG A 12 7.50 2.20 18.83
C ARG A 12 6.98 3.55 19.32
N ALA A 13 6.47 4.39 18.41
CA ALA A 13 5.91 5.70 18.75
C ALA A 13 4.59 5.58 19.53
N VAL A 14 3.72 4.63 19.17
CA VAL A 14 2.47 4.36 19.90
C VAL A 14 2.75 3.85 21.31
N GLY A 15 3.80 3.04 21.51
CA GLY A 15 4.23 2.60 22.84
C GLY A 15 4.70 3.73 23.77
N GLN A 16 5.13 4.87 23.21
CA GLN A 16 5.49 6.07 23.98
C GLN A 16 4.28 6.99 24.19
N HIS A 17 3.41 7.11 23.17
CA HIS A 17 2.24 7.96 23.17
C HIS A 17 1.06 7.27 22.48
N GLU A 18 0.14 6.70 23.29
CA GLU A 18 -1.02 5.94 22.80
C GLU A 18 -1.93 6.74 21.86
N LYS A 19 -1.98 8.07 22.02
CA LYS A 19 -2.76 9.00 21.17
C LYS A 19 -2.34 8.95 19.69
N LEU A 20 -1.15 8.43 19.37
CA LEU A 20 -0.64 8.30 18.01
C LEU A 20 -1.20 7.08 17.27
N PHE A 21 -1.92 6.18 17.95
CA PHE A 21 -2.45 4.94 17.35
C PHE A 21 -3.34 5.21 16.15
N VAL A 22 -4.29 6.14 16.28
CA VAL A 22 -5.21 6.50 15.19
C VAL A 22 -4.45 7.08 14.00
N ASN A 23 -3.44 7.92 14.24
CA ASN A 23 -2.61 8.49 13.18
C ASN A 23 -1.78 7.43 12.46
N MET A 24 -1.22 6.46 13.19
CA MET A 24 -0.49 5.32 12.59
C MET A 24 -1.41 4.51 11.66
N ILE A 25 -2.62 4.18 12.09
CA ILE A 25 -3.60 3.43 11.29
C ILE A 25 -3.97 4.21 10.02
N LEU A 26 -4.18 5.51 10.12
CA LEU A 26 -4.50 6.38 8.98
C LEU A 26 -3.42 6.33 7.90
N ILE A 27 -2.14 6.35 8.29
CA ILE A 27 -1.01 6.25 7.34
C ILE A 27 -0.92 4.86 6.71
N LEU A 28 -1.18 3.79 7.48
CA LEU A 28 -1.18 2.41 6.98
C LEU A 28 -2.27 2.20 5.91
N ILE A 29 -3.47 2.76 6.11
CA ILE A 29 -4.57 2.68 5.13
C ILE A 29 -4.22 3.38 3.81
N PHE A 30 -3.63 4.57 3.85
CA PHE A 30 -3.20 5.26 2.63
C PHE A 30 -2.12 4.48 1.86
N THR A 31 -1.21 3.83 2.58
CA THR A 31 -0.14 3.04 1.97
C THR A 31 -0.70 1.80 1.26
N GLU A 32 -1.70 1.14 1.86
CA GLU A 32 -2.44 0.03 1.26
C GLU A 32 -3.20 0.46 -0.01
N ALA A 33 -3.88 1.60 0.03
CA ALA A 33 -4.62 2.11 -1.13
C ALA A 33 -3.71 2.32 -2.36
N LEU A 34 -2.47 2.77 -2.16
CA LEU A 34 -1.47 2.89 -3.23
C LEU A 34 -1.06 1.52 -3.79
N GLY A 35 -0.93 0.50 -2.94
CA GLY A 35 -0.64 -0.87 -3.35
C GLY A 35 -1.77 -1.49 -4.18
N LEU A 36 -3.02 -1.32 -3.72
CA LEU A 36 -4.20 -1.76 -4.45
C LEU A 36 -4.35 -1.06 -5.81
N TYR A 37 -4.09 0.25 -5.87
CA TYR A 37 -4.09 0.97 -7.14
C TYR A 37 -3.06 0.39 -8.12
N GLY A 38 -1.83 0.14 -7.66
CA GLY A 38 -0.80 -0.49 -8.49
C GLY A 38 -1.20 -1.88 -9.00
N LEU A 39 -1.86 -2.68 -8.16
CA LEU A 39 -2.37 -4.00 -8.55
C LEU A 39 -3.45 -3.90 -9.64
N ILE A 40 -4.43 -3.00 -9.49
CA ILE A 40 -5.50 -2.82 -10.48
C ILE A 40 -4.91 -2.42 -11.84
N VAL A 41 -3.97 -1.48 -11.86
CA VAL A 41 -3.29 -1.04 -13.09
C VAL A 41 -2.50 -2.20 -13.72
N ALA A 42 -1.78 -2.99 -12.93
CA ALA A 42 -1.04 -4.16 -13.41
C ALA A 42 -1.98 -5.20 -14.05
N LEU A 43 -3.14 -5.47 -13.45
CA LEU A 43 -4.14 -6.39 -14.00
C LEU A 43 -4.67 -5.90 -15.35
N ILE A 44 -5.04 -4.62 -15.46
CA ILE A 44 -5.53 -4.02 -16.72
C ILE A 44 -4.48 -4.15 -17.83
N LEU A 45 -3.22 -3.83 -17.55
CA LEU A 45 -2.13 -3.95 -18.52
C LEU A 45 -1.85 -5.40 -18.92
N SER A 46 -1.96 -6.33 -17.97
CA SER A 46 -1.76 -7.76 -18.24
C SER A 46 -2.84 -8.33 -19.16
N GLN A 47 -4.08 -7.84 -19.09
CA GLN A 47 -5.14 -8.22 -20.02
C GLN A 47 -4.89 -7.66 -21.43
N LYS A 48 -4.33 -6.44 -21.54
CA LYS A 48 -4.08 -5.78 -22.83
C LYS A 48 -2.97 -6.43 -23.68
N LYS A 49 -2.05 -7.20 -23.07
CA LYS A 49 -0.96 -7.88 -23.81
C LYS A 49 -1.42 -9.12 -24.58
N SER A 50 -2.55 -9.72 -24.21
CA SER A 50 -3.11 -10.88 -24.90
C SER A 50 -3.80 -10.53 -26.22
N ASP A 51 -4.05 -9.24 -26.49
CA ASP A 51 -4.83 -8.78 -27.64
C ASP A 51 -3.98 -8.29 -28.82
N CYS A 52 -2.70 -8.69 -28.90
CA CYS A 52 -1.97 -8.52 -30.16
C CYS A 52 -2.33 -9.70 -31.06
N PRO A 53 -3.09 -9.50 -32.16
CA PRO A 53 -3.15 -10.51 -33.19
C PRO A 53 -1.74 -10.66 -33.73
N SER A 54 -1.19 -11.86 -33.59
CA SER A 54 0.01 -12.28 -34.31
C SER A 54 -0.28 -12.13 -35.80
N GLU A 55 0.38 -11.19 -36.45
CA GLU A 55 0.74 -11.37 -37.85
C GLU A 55 1.74 -12.54 -37.95
#